data_AF-A0A6I6FYA5-F1
#
_entry.id   AF-A0A6I6FYA5-F1
#
_cell.length_a   1.000
_cell.length_b   1.000
_cell.length_c   1.000
_cell.angle_alpha   90.00
_cell.angle_beta   90.00
_cell.angle_gamma   90.00
#
_symmetry.space_group_name_H-M   'P 1'
#
loop_
_entity.id
_entity.type
_entity.pdbx_description
1 polymer ?
#
loop_
_entity_poly.entity_id
_entity_poly.type
_entity_poly.pdbx_seq_one_letter_code
_entity_poly.pdbx_strand_id
1 'polypeptide(L)'
;MTQRDSVFDRWSDRVMNLDSPVYGDERERTVFMEASSFGLTIGLYAGLAGAVVSAAFGLILLPVVLLALTILPAAATQWYAWRRGVHLNALVERSGARSAMVTMVGGCALVALVFAAMTVTVFAGQPLLPTPSVTLTPGQGPLGGAAQGAVIGGMIGAVAGMIGSVVSYRKARRGT
;
A
#
# COMPACT_ATOMS: atom_id res chain seq x y z
N MET A 1 -13.36 29.53 16.81
CA MET A 1 -12.44 28.91 17.78
C MET A 1 -13.21 27.93 18.65
N THR A 2 -13.16 26.63 18.35
CA THR A 2 -13.50 25.51 19.25
C THR A 2 -13.03 24.23 18.55
N GLN A 3 -11.71 24.06 18.45
CA GLN A 3 -11.10 22.85 17.90
C GLN A 3 -10.89 21.89 19.07
N ARG A 4 -11.63 20.79 19.08
CA ARG A 4 -11.58 19.80 20.17
C ARG A 4 -10.23 19.09 20.13
N ASP A 5 -9.42 19.30 21.16
CA ASP A 5 -8.13 18.64 21.43
C ASP A 5 -8.29 17.12 21.69
N SER A 6 -8.62 16.34 20.65
CA SER A 6 -8.59 14.88 20.82
C SER A 6 -7.14 14.40 20.97
N VAL A 7 -6.89 13.44 21.86
CA VAL A 7 -5.56 12.84 22.09
C VAL A 7 -4.98 12.28 20.78
N PHE A 8 -5.85 11.83 19.89
CA PHE A 8 -5.46 11.32 18.58
C PHE A 8 -4.94 12.41 17.66
N ASP A 9 -5.55 13.61 17.66
CA ASP A 9 -5.09 14.71 16.80
C ASP A 9 -3.71 15.20 17.25
N ARG A 10 -3.48 15.29 18.56
CA ARG A 10 -2.15 15.57 19.13
C ARG A 10 -1.12 14.50 18.80
N TRP A 11 -1.53 13.23 18.73
CA TRP A 11 -0.64 12.14 18.35
C TRP A 11 -0.34 12.17 16.85
N SER A 12 -1.33 12.39 16.00
CA SER A 12 -1.12 12.53 14.55
C SER A 12 -0.24 13.72 14.23
N ASP A 13 -0.43 14.86 14.89
CA ASP A 13 0.40 16.05 14.67
C ASP A 13 1.85 15.79 15.10
N ARG A 14 2.07 15.02 16.18
CA ARG A 14 3.41 14.63 16.62
C ARG A 14 4.09 13.63 15.69
N VAL A 15 3.35 12.69 15.12
CA VAL A 15 3.90 11.69 14.19
C VAL A 15 4.13 12.28 12.80
N MET A 16 3.21 13.12 12.33
CA MET A 16 3.26 13.69 10.98
C MET A 16 4.09 14.99 10.89
N ASN A 17 4.34 15.68 12.01
CA ASN A 17 5.11 16.92 12.11
C ASN A 17 4.72 17.95 11.02
N LEU A 18 3.42 18.22 10.92
CA LEU A 18 2.84 19.01 9.83
C LEU A 18 3.21 20.51 9.89
N ASP A 19 3.71 20.98 11.03
CA ASP A 19 4.25 22.33 11.22
C ASP A 19 5.72 22.47 10.79
N SER A 20 6.29 21.42 10.17
CA SER A 20 7.65 21.44 9.65
C SER A 20 7.80 22.47 8.51
N PRO A 21 8.92 23.22 8.44
CA PRO A 21 9.22 24.15 7.36
C PRO A 21 9.15 23.55 5.94
N VAL A 22 9.30 22.22 5.84
CA VAL A 22 9.22 21.44 4.59
C VAL A 22 7.84 21.56 3.91
N TYR A 23 6.77 21.84 4.67
CA TYR A 23 5.44 22.07 4.11
C TYR A 23 5.17 23.55 3.79
N GLY A 24 6.10 24.44 4.11
CA GLY A 24 5.99 25.89 3.89
C GLY A 24 6.33 26.31 2.46
N ASP A 25 7.18 25.57 1.75
CA ASP A 25 7.41 25.78 0.31
C ASP A 25 6.33 25.06 -0.51
N GLU A 26 5.51 25.84 -1.22
CA GLU A 26 4.45 25.32 -2.08
C GLU A 26 4.95 24.36 -3.16
N ARG A 27 6.18 24.57 -3.65
CA ARG A 27 6.80 23.74 -4.68
C ARG A 27 7.21 22.39 -4.13
N GLU A 28 7.91 22.35 -3.00
CA GLU A 28 8.32 21.09 -2.35
C GLU A 28 7.10 20.28 -1.90
N ARG A 29 6.09 20.96 -1.36
CA ARG A 29 4.81 20.34 -0.99
C ARG A 29 4.11 19.69 -2.19
N THR A 30 4.11 20.34 -3.34
CA THR A 30 3.48 19.80 -4.56
C THR A 30 4.17 18.51 -5.02
N VAL A 31 5.50 18.54 -5.10
CA VAL A 31 6.30 17.36 -5.49
C VAL A 31 6.12 16.21 -4.49
N PHE A 32 6.10 16.50 -3.19
CA PHE A 32 5.87 15.50 -2.15
C PHE A 32 4.49 14.85 -2.26
N MET A 33 3.45 15.64 -2.53
CA MET A 33 2.09 15.13 -2.72
C MET A 33 1.97 14.27 -3.98
N GLU A 34 2.63 14.66 -5.08
CA GLU A 34 2.67 13.88 -6.32
C GLU A 34 3.39 12.54 -6.11
N ALA A 35 4.58 12.55 -5.49
CA ALA A 35 5.34 11.34 -5.18
C ALA A 35 4.58 10.41 -4.23
N SER A 36 3.92 10.95 -3.21
CA SER A 36 3.09 10.18 -2.28
C SER A 36 1.89 9.55 -2.98
N SER A 37 1.22 10.29 -3.86
CA SER A 37 0.08 9.81 -4.65
C SER A 37 0.50 8.68 -5.61
N PHE A 38 1.66 8.83 -6.25
CA PHE A 38 2.25 7.80 -7.10
C PHE A 38 2.57 6.52 -6.29
N GLY A 39 3.23 6.67 -5.14
CA GLY A 39 3.56 5.55 -4.25
C GLY A 39 2.31 4.81 -3.74
N LEU A 40 1.27 5.53 -3.33
CA LEU A 40 -0.01 4.95 -2.92
C LEU A 40 -0.70 4.21 -4.06
N THR A 41 -0.64 4.76 -5.29
CA THR A 41 -1.23 4.12 -6.47
C THR A 41 -0.51 2.82 -6.82
N ILE A 42 0.83 2.81 -6.80
CA ILE A 42 1.61 1.58 -7.00
C ILE A 42 1.30 0.56 -5.90
N GLY A 43 1.27 0.99 -4.64
CA GLY A 43 0.96 0.12 -3.50
C GLY A 43 -0.42 -0.53 -3.61
N LEU A 44 -1.43 0.24 -4.05
CA LEU A 44 -2.77 -0.26 -4.32
C LEU A 44 -2.74 -1.38 -5.38
N TYR A 45 -2.13 -1.13 -6.54
CA TYR A 45 -2.08 -2.12 -7.62
C TYR A 45 -1.24 -3.34 -7.25
N ALA A 46 -0.12 -3.16 -6.54
CA ALA A 46 0.71 -4.26 -6.09
C ALA A 46 -0.04 -5.17 -5.10
N GLY A 47 -0.77 -4.58 -4.14
CA GLY A 47 -1.56 -5.36 -3.19
C GLY A 47 -2.76 -6.05 -3.85
N LEU A 48 -3.44 -5.40 -4.82
CA LEU A 48 -4.49 -6.03 -5.60
C LEU A 48 -3.96 -7.19 -6.46
N ALA A 49 -2.82 -7.01 -7.13
CA ALA A 49 -2.17 -8.07 -7.89
C ALA A 49 -1.77 -9.24 -6.98
N GLY A 50 -1.20 -8.97 -5.81
CA GLY A 50 -0.90 -9.98 -4.80
C GLY A 50 -2.15 -10.75 -4.33
N ALA A 51 -3.27 -10.06 -4.15
CA ALA A 51 -4.54 -10.68 -3.80
C ALA A 51 -5.06 -11.61 -4.92
N VAL A 52 -4.94 -11.20 -6.19
CA VAL A 52 -5.34 -12.03 -7.34
C VAL A 52 -4.47 -13.29 -7.41
N VAL A 53 -3.14 -13.12 -7.31
CA VAL A 53 -2.20 -14.25 -7.37
C VAL A 53 -2.45 -15.23 -6.22
N SER A 54 -2.58 -14.74 -4.99
CA SER A 54 -2.85 -15.61 -3.84
C SER A 54 -4.20 -16.30 -3.91
N ALA A 55 -5.23 -15.64 -4.46
CA ALA A 55 -6.54 -16.25 -4.69
C ALA A 55 -6.49 -17.34 -5.76
N ALA A 56 -5.69 -17.14 -6.82
CA ALA A 56 -5.51 -18.15 -7.88
C ALA A 56 -4.87 -19.44 -7.34
N PHE A 57 -3.95 -19.33 -6.38
CA PHE A 57 -3.40 -20.48 -5.65
C PHE A 57 -4.31 -21.00 -4.53
N GLY A 58 -5.54 -20.49 -4.39
CA GLY A 58 -6.50 -20.95 -3.39
C GLY A 58 -6.18 -20.62 -1.94
N LEU A 59 -5.32 -19.63 -1.68
CA LEU A 59 -4.97 -19.20 -0.32
C LEU A 59 -6.05 -18.29 0.29
N ILE A 60 -7.28 -18.76 0.46
CA ILE A 60 -8.50 -17.94 0.71
C ILE A 60 -8.34 -16.79 1.74
N LEU A 61 -7.60 -16.98 2.84
CA LEU A 61 -7.42 -15.93 3.86
C LEU A 61 -6.48 -14.80 3.41
N LEU A 62 -5.43 -15.11 2.63
CA LEU A 62 -4.40 -14.15 2.26
C LEU A 62 -4.91 -13.02 1.35
N PRO A 63 -5.71 -13.28 0.29
CA PRO A 63 -6.36 -12.24 -0.50
C PRO A 63 -7.22 -11.31 0.35
N VAL A 64 -7.95 -11.84 1.34
CA VAL A 64 -8.80 -11.03 2.22
C VAL A 64 -7.96 -10.05 3.03
N VAL A 65 -6.85 -10.51 3.61
CA VAL A 65 -5.92 -9.66 4.36
C VAL A 65 -5.29 -8.62 3.44
N LEU A 66 -4.85 -9.01 2.24
CA LEU A 66 -4.25 -8.08 1.27
C LEU A 66 -5.26 -7.02 0.82
N LEU A 67 -6.52 -7.39 0.55
CA LEU A 67 -7.59 -6.44 0.23
C LEU A 67 -7.87 -5.47 1.39
N ALA A 68 -7.88 -5.95 2.62
CA ALA A 68 -8.05 -5.08 3.79
C ALA A 68 -6.89 -4.07 3.91
N LEU A 69 -5.66 -4.52 3.70
CA LEU A 69 -4.45 -3.68 3.77
C LEU A 69 -4.37 -2.68 2.62
N THR A 70 -4.86 -3.00 1.41
CA THR A 70 -4.88 -2.04 0.30
C THR A 70 -5.92 -0.93 0.48
N ILE A 71 -7.02 -1.21 1.17
CA ILE A 71 -8.07 -0.22 1.46
C ILE A 71 -7.64 0.72 2.59
N LEU A 72 -6.80 0.24 3.52
CA LEU A 72 -6.44 0.95 4.75
C LEU A 72 -5.90 2.38 4.52
N PRO A 73 -4.97 2.65 3.58
CA PRO A 73 -4.47 4.01 3.35
C PRO A 73 -5.55 4.96 2.84
N ALA A 74 -6.42 4.49 1.94
CA ALA A 74 -7.52 5.30 1.41
C ALA A 74 -8.54 5.63 2.50
N ALA A 75 -8.90 4.64 3.32
CA ALA A 75 -9.80 4.83 4.47
C ALA A 75 -9.20 5.80 5.50
N ALA A 76 -7.92 5.66 5.84
CA ALA A 76 -7.22 6.57 6.74
C ALA A 76 -7.17 8.00 6.19
N THR A 77 -6.89 8.16 4.89
CA THR A 77 -6.85 9.46 4.22
C THR A 77 -8.22 10.13 4.25
N GLN A 78 -9.28 9.40 3.93
CA GLN A 78 -10.64 9.94 3.93
C GLN A 78 -11.11 10.30 5.33
N TRP A 79 -10.84 9.45 6.31
CA TRP A 79 -11.15 9.72 7.71
C TRP A 79 -10.44 10.98 8.21
N TYR A 80 -9.16 11.13 7.89
CA TYR A 80 -8.35 12.28 8.28
C TYR A 80 -8.81 13.58 7.61
N ALA A 81 -9.07 13.54 6.30
CA ALA A 81 -9.58 14.68 5.54
C ALA A 81 -10.97 15.14 6.07
N TRP A 82 -11.85 14.18 6.34
CA TRP A 82 -13.18 14.45 6.87
C TRP A 82 -13.12 15.12 8.26
N ARG A 83 -12.23 14.67 9.14
CA ARG A 83 -12.00 15.34 10.44
C ARG A 83 -11.56 16.80 10.32
N ARG A 84 -10.91 17.17 9.21
CA ARG A 84 -10.49 18.54 8.91
C ARG A 84 -11.48 19.31 8.05
N GLY A 85 -12.70 18.79 7.86
CA GLY A 85 -13.76 19.43 7.08
C GLY A 85 -13.56 19.39 5.56
N VAL A 86 -12.61 18.57 5.08
CA VAL A 86 -12.33 18.41 3.65
C VAL A 86 -13.08 17.19 3.12
N HIS A 87 -14.01 17.42 2.19
CA HIS A 87 -14.77 16.36 1.55
C HIS A 87 -14.10 15.92 0.24
N LEU A 88 -13.33 14.82 0.29
CA LEU A 88 -12.60 14.29 -0.86
C LEU A 88 -13.50 13.94 -2.05
N ASN A 89 -14.74 13.47 -1.80
CA ASN A 89 -15.67 13.12 -2.86
C ASN A 89 -16.02 14.33 -3.76
N ALA A 90 -16.19 15.52 -3.15
CA ALA A 90 -16.48 16.75 -3.89
C ALA A 90 -15.26 17.25 -4.69
N LEU A 91 -14.04 16.88 -4.28
CA LEU A 91 -12.81 17.16 -5.04
C LEU A 91 -12.69 16.25 -6.24
N VAL A 92 -13.03 14.96 -6.09
CA VAL A 92 -13.02 13.99 -7.19
C VAL A 92 -13.96 14.40 -8.31
N GLU A 93 -15.18 14.85 -7.99
CA GLU A 93 -16.15 15.37 -8.97
C GLU A 93 -15.64 16.54 -9.81
N ARG A 94 -14.70 17.33 -9.28
CA ARG A 94 -14.09 18.48 -9.98
C ARG A 94 -12.82 18.12 -10.74
N SER A 95 -12.17 17.02 -10.37
CA SER A 95 -10.98 16.52 -11.06
C SER A 95 -11.38 15.66 -12.26
N GLY A 96 -10.68 15.77 -13.39
CA GLY A 96 -11.08 15.15 -14.65
C GLY A 96 -11.50 13.69 -14.52
N ALA A 97 -12.77 13.40 -14.84
CA ALA A 97 -13.43 12.11 -14.63
C ALA A 97 -12.67 10.91 -15.23
N ARG A 98 -11.89 11.13 -16.29
CA ARG A 98 -11.19 10.05 -17.01
C ARG A 98 -10.11 9.37 -16.18
N SER A 99 -9.31 10.11 -15.41
CA SER A 99 -8.23 9.53 -14.61
C SER A 99 -8.78 8.74 -13.43
N ALA A 100 -9.72 9.36 -12.69
CA ALA A 100 -10.42 8.70 -11.58
C ALA A 100 -11.17 7.43 -12.05
N MET A 101 -11.78 7.48 -13.22
CA MET A 101 -12.48 6.33 -13.80
C MET A 101 -11.53 5.19 -14.15
N VAL A 102 -10.34 5.46 -14.70
CA VAL A 102 -9.37 4.39 -15.00
C VAL A 102 -8.91 3.67 -13.73
N THR A 103 -8.58 4.42 -12.68
CA THR A 103 -8.17 3.82 -11.40
C THR A 103 -9.31 3.04 -10.75
N MET A 104 -10.52 3.60 -10.76
CA MET A 104 -11.71 2.96 -10.19
C MET A 104 -12.09 1.69 -10.96
N VAL A 105 -12.16 1.73 -12.29
CA VAL A 105 -12.49 0.58 -13.13
C VAL A 105 -11.42 -0.50 -13.03
N GLY A 106 -10.13 -0.12 -13.10
CA GLY A 106 -9.02 -1.07 -12.95
C GLY A 106 -9.01 -1.74 -11.56
N GLY A 107 -9.25 -0.96 -10.51
CA GLY A 107 -9.38 -1.48 -9.14
C GLY A 107 -10.56 -2.43 -8.99
N CYS A 108 -11.75 -2.03 -9.47
CA CYS A 108 -12.95 -2.87 -9.42
C CYS A 108 -12.76 -4.17 -10.21
N ALA A 109 -12.12 -4.12 -11.38
CA ALA A 109 -11.84 -5.30 -12.20
C ALA A 109 -10.93 -6.29 -11.46
N LEU A 110 -9.85 -5.81 -10.83
CA LEU A 110 -8.96 -6.67 -10.05
C LEU A 110 -9.66 -7.26 -8.82
N VAL A 111 -10.44 -6.46 -8.10
CA VAL A 111 -11.23 -6.96 -6.95
C VAL A 111 -12.23 -8.03 -7.40
N ALA A 112 -12.92 -7.81 -8.52
CA ALA A 112 -13.83 -8.81 -9.10
C ALA A 112 -13.09 -10.10 -9.47
N LEU A 113 -11.87 -10.01 -10.03
CA LEU A 113 -11.03 -11.18 -10.31
C LEU A 113 -10.64 -11.94 -9.04
N VAL A 114 -10.31 -11.24 -7.94
CA VAL A 114 -10.04 -11.89 -6.65
C VAL A 114 -11.25 -12.69 -6.19
N PHE A 115 -12.42 -12.07 -6.15
CA PHE A 115 -13.65 -12.74 -5.73
C PHE A 115 -14.04 -13.89 -6.66
N ALA A 116 -13.86 -13.73 -7.97
CA ALA A 116 -14.10 -14.80 -8.94
C ALA A 116 -13.18 -16.01 -8.67
N ALA A 117 -11.88 -15.79 -8.48
CA ALA A 117 -10.91 -16.84 -8.17
C ALA A 117 -11.23 -17.56 -6.84
N MET A 118 -11.58 -16.79 -5.80
CA MET A 118 -12.00 -17.35 -4.52
C MET A 118 -13.29 -18.16 -4.66
N THR A 119 -14.28 -17.65 -5.40
CA THR A 119 -15.57 -18.32 -5.64
C THR A 119 -15.34 -19.67 -6.33
N VAL A 120 -14.54 -19.71 -7.40
CA VAL A 120 -14.20 -20.98 -8.06
C VAL A 120 -13.56 -21.96 -7.08
N THR A 121 -12.61 -21.50 -6.26
CA THR A 121 -11.94 -22.36 -5.27
C THR A 121 -12.92 -22.92 -4.23
N VAL A 122 -13.83 -22.08 -3.73
CA VAL A 122 -14.82 -22.47 -2.71
C VAL A 122 -15.86 -23.45 -3.26
N PHE A 123 -16.33 -23.25 -4.49
CA PHE A 123 -17.39 -24.09 -5.07
C PHE A 123 -16.86 -25.34 -5.79
N ALA A 124 -15.74 -25.25 -6.49
CA ALA A 124 -15.13 -26.40 -7.18
C ALA A 124 -14.32 -27.29 -6.23
N GLY A 125 -13.98 -26.79 -5.03
CA GLY A 125 -13.17 -27.50 -4.04
C GLY A 125 -11.69 -27.64 -4.44
N GLN A 126 -11.28 -27.07 -5.57
CA GLN A 126 -9.90 -27.07 -6.05
C GLN A 126 -9.48 -25.67 -6.51
N PRO A 127 -8.22 -25.27 -6.26
CA PRO A 127 -7.70 -23.96 -6.68
C PRO A 127 -7.57 -23.87 -8.20
N LEU A 128 -7.58 -22.64 -8.74
CA LEU A 128 -7.37 -22.39 -10.16
C LEU A 128 -5.98 -22.81 -10.64
N LEU A 129 -4.98 -22.60 -9.79
CA LEU A 129 -3.61 -23.04 -10.00
C LEU A 129 -3.23 -24.05 -8.93
N PRO A 130 -2.51 -25.12 -9.27
CA PRO A 130 -2.04 -26.07 -8.27
C PRO A 130 -1.19 -25.32 -7.25
N THR A 131 -1.55 -25.46 -5.97
CA THR A 131 -0.72 -24.97 -4.87
C THR A 131 0.63 -25.66 -4.95
N PRO A 132 1.74 -24.95 -5.19
CA PRO A 132 3.03 -25.58 -5.15
C PRO A 132 3.27 -26.05 -3.71
N SER A 133 3.29 -27.36 -3.49
CA SER A 133 3.74 -27.96 -2.24
C SER A 133 5.26 -27.81 -2.20
N VAL A 134 5.74 -26.61 -1.88
CA VAL A 134 7.17 -26.34 -1.77
C VAL A 134 7.63 -26.91 -0.44
N THR A 135 8.02 -28.18 -0.42
CA THR A 135 8.83 -28.74 0.66
C THR A 135 10.21 -28.09 0.52
N LEU A 136 10.39 -26.94 1.16
CA LEU A 136 11.65 -26.21 1.18
C LEU A 136 12.64 -26.98 2.04
N THR A 137 13.39 -27.90 1.44
CA THR A 137 14.61 -28.43 2.05
C THR A 137 15.70 -27.38 1.88
N PRO A 138 16.21 -26.76 2.97
CA PRO A 138 17.23 -25.72 2.87
C PRO A 138 18.42 -26.21 2.05
N GLY A 139 18.83 -25.44 1.03
CA GLY A 139 19.99 -25.75 0.19
C GLY A 139 19.80 -26.83 -0.89
N GLN A 140 18.60 -27.39 -1.10
CA GLN A 140 18.37 -28.34 -2.19
C GLN A 140 17.53 -27.76 -3.33
N GLY A 141 18.08 -27.86 -4.54
CA GLY A 141 17.43 -27.48 -5.79
C GLY A 141 17.39 -25.97 -6.08
N PRO A 142 17.27 -25.59 -7.37
CA PRO A 142 17.26 -24.18 -7.79
C PRO A 142 16.06 -23.39 -7.23
N LEU A 143 14.91 -24.04 -7.03
CA LEU A 143 13.71 -23.41 -6.46
C LEU A 143 13.83 -23.17 -4.95
N GLY A 144 14.43 -24.10 -4.20
CA GLY A 144 14.68 -23.92 -2.76
C GLY A 144 15.70 -22.82 -2.50
N GLY A 145 16.77 -22.78 -3.29
CA GLY A 145 17.76 -21.71 -3.25
C GLY A 145 17.17 -20.33 -3.63
N ALA A 146 16.32 -20.27 -4.66
CA ALA A 146 15.66 -19.04 -5.06
C ALA A 146 14.68 -18.51 -4.00
N ALA A 147 13.87 -19.39 -3.40
CA ALA A 147 12.94 -19.00 -2.33
C ALA A 147 13.68 -18.50 -1.08
N GLN A 148 14.73 -19.21 -0.66
CA GLN A 148 15.57 -18.78 0.47
C GLN A 148 16.28 -17.46 0.17
N GLY A 149 16.80 -17.29 -1.05
CA GLY A 149 17.41 -16.05 -1.52
C GLY A 149 16.42 -14.88 -1.56
N ALA A 150 15.17 -15.11 -1.97
CA ALA A 150 14.13 -14.07 -1.97
C ALA A 150 13.78 -13.60 -0.56
N VAL A 151 13.67 -14.51 0.42
CA VAL A 151 13.40 -14.16 1.82
C VAL A 151 14.57 -13.38 2.43
N ILE A 152 15.78 -13.93 2.32
CA ILE A 152 16.98 -13.31 2.92
C ILE A 152 17.30 -11.99 2.21
N GLY A 153 17.29 -11.97 0.88
CA GLY A 153 17.53 -10.78 0.08
C GLY A 153 16.47 -9.71 0.31
N GLY A 154 15.20 -10.09 0.42
CA GLY A 154 14.10 -9.19 0.77
C GLY A 154 14.28 -8.56 2.15
N MET A 155 14.63 -9.35 3.16
CA MET A 155 14.91 -8.84 4.52
C MET A 155 16.10 -7.87 4.54
N ILE A 156 17.23 -8.26 3.94
CA ILE A 156 18.44 -7.43 3.90
C ILE A 156 18.16 -6.15 3.13
N GLY A 157 17.51 -6.23 1.97
CA GLY A 157 17.14 -5.08 1.15
C GLY A 157 16.22 -4.10 1.90
N ALA A 158 15.22 -4.61 2.62
CA ALA A 158 14.32 -3.78 3.42
C ALA A 158 15.06 -3.06 4.56
N VAL A 159 15.92 -3.76 5.30
CA VAL A 159 16.71 -3.17 6.39
C VAL A 159 17.72 -2.15 5.84
N ALA A 160 18.44 -2.49 4.78
CA ALA A 160 19.38 -1.58 4.13
C ALA A 160 18.70 -0.33 3.58
N GLY A 161 17.51 -0.47 2.98
CA GLY A 161 16.69 0.65 2.53
C GLY A 161 16.26 1.57 3.67
N MET A 162 15.80 0.99 4.79
CA MET A 162 15.46 1.75 6.00
C MET A 162 16.68 2.50 6.56
N ILE A 163 17.81 1.82 6.74
CA ILE A 163 19.05 2.45 7.23
C ILE A 163 19.53 3.54 6.26
N GLY A 164 19.51 3.27 4.96
CA GLY A 164 19.89 4.22 3.92
C GLY A 164 19.03 5.48 3.97
N SER A 165 17.72 5.34 4.14
CA SER A 165 16.82 6.48 4.31
C SER A 165 17.21 7.33 5.53
N VAL A 166 17.43 6.70 6.70
CA VAL A 166 17.85 7.39 7.93
C VAL A 166 19.21 8.09 7.77
N VAL A 167 20.19 7.42 7.14
CA VAL A 167 21.52 7.99 6.91
C VAL A 167 21.45 9.16 5.94
N SER A 168 20.64 9.07 4.88
CA SER A 168 20.44 10.17 3.93
C SER A 168 19.86 11.41 4.61
N TYR A 169 18.86 11.24 5.49
CA TYR A 169 18.34 12.33 6.32
C TYR A 169 19.40 12.95 7.23
N ARG A 170 20.24 12.13 7.87
CA ARG A 170 21.32 12.63 8.74
C ARG A 170 22.42 13.36 7.96
N LYS A 171 22.72 12.92 6.74
CA LYS A 171 23.74 13.54 5.89
C LYS A 171 23.26 14.87 5.33
N ALA A 172 22.00 14.95 4.89
CA ALA A 172 21.38 16.21 4.47
C ALA A 172 21.42 17.27 5.58
N ARG A 173 21.16 16.86 6.83
CA ARG A 173 21.19 17.75 8.01
C ARG A 173 22.60 18.17 8.47
N ARG A 174 23.67 17.53 7.97
CA ARG A 174 25.07 17.89 8.26
C ARG A 174 25.72 18.74 7.17
N GLY A 175 25.10 18.83 5.99
CA GLY A 175 25.58 19.61 4.85
C GLY A 175 25.02 21.03 4.77
N THR A 176 24.13 21.39 5.71
CA THR A 176 23.62 22.74 5.99
C THR A 176 24.21 23.23 7.30
#